data_AF-A0A1Q7GQ29-F1
#
_entry.id   AF-A0A1Q7GQ29-F1
#
_cell.length_a   1.000
_cell.length_b   1.000
_cell.length_c   1.000
_cell.angle_alpha   90.00
_cell.angle_beta   90.00
_cell.angle_gamma   90.00
#
_symmetry.space_group_name_H-M   'P 1'
#
loop_
_entity.id
_entity.type
_entity.pdbx_description
1 polymer ?
#
loop_
_entity_poly.entity_id
_entity_poly.type
_entity_poly.pdbx_seq_one_letter_code
_entity_poly.pdbx_strand_id
1 'polypeptide(L)'
;MDSSIRSALSHPGNITFHANRPFVHDLSAAGGRVVRQAGGHFIFYGPDNRRFLATDPEGNPFHECEWVAAAKGTVRLARARVRLDWGQWVGVKPEGLANCTTLDLSKKPGWERLRADDLRSMAAQAMRVSLEEVRFFYGDEDLVVDARGQATIRHKKDALSVLEAGTFERSRFMACLGTMHWARIDFLPVVELFQSLLPGTGSAVFELIRGLYDDQNQTSPLPLRYRGIPTYPSEAAYRLFNSFFAPQLPGGGDPFPVFMDPPRSQEVTWLPIPDPPRRYFDPARHLCVTLKGSTVQKVTVADDPAGLPYVAADHQGFAPGDRTVSVSQGRLVLKDGEKRVEMPLSPTWGDIGGSLPSRAPSYPLDWRALFAGPPPHVAPARAFSAVLLYPDDETEIEEAPTQPFVADYLQDTMEQDSNLRAHLARTERVLIHNFDAVLTTCVNLDRARDYTILYSRPDFAQKQAQALWNQLAKAGRVEWAKRIRLMSVESARTAAYAQPYDLVYTWIPFSQFDRLAQVEETARAVAGALRPGGLGFVVGPSALSQSLQANRLRLLSTEPVETLPTFRMHQSILPSARVKPDLWLVGIRKE
;
A
#
# COMPACT_ATOMS: atom_id res chain seq x y z
N MET A 1 23.15 33.68 -4.97
CA MET A 1 22.20 32.55 -4.89
C MET A 1 21.50 32.65 -3.54
N ASP A 2 20.17 32.61 -3.53
CA ASP A 2 19.33 32.63 -2.31
C ASP A 2 19.81 31.56 -1.30
N SER A 3 19.81 31.89 0.00
CA SER A 3 20.23 30.96 1.05
C SER A 3 19.41 29.67 1.07
N SER A 4 18.11 29.74 0.74
CA SER A 4 17.25 28.56 0.65
C SER A 4 17.60 27.67 -0.54
N ILE A 5 17.97 28.27 -1.68
CA ILE A 5 18.43 27.54 -2.87
C ILE A 5 19.75 26.82 -2.58
N ARG A 6 20.68 27.49 -1.88
CA ARG A 6 21.92 26.86 -1.43
C ARG A 6 21.64 25.72 -0.46
N SER A 7 20.80 25.95 0.56
CA SER A 7 20.39 24.93 1.53
C SER A 7 19.83 23.68 0.83
N ALA A 8 18.89 23.87 -0.10
CA ALA A 8 18.28 22.78 -0.87
C ALA A 8 19.32 21.87 -1.57
N LEU A 9 20.38 22.44 -2.13
CA LEU A 9 21.40 21.71 -2.88
C LEU A 9 22.52 21.16 -1.99
N SER A 10 22.92 21.89 -0.96
CA SER A 10 24.10 21.56 -0.14
C SER A 10 23.80 20.77 1.13
N HIS A 11 22.54 20.70 1.57
CA HIS A 11 22.21 19.97 2.80
C HIS A 11 22.45 18.46 2.62
N PRO A 12 23.17 17.79 3.54
CA PRO A 12 23.43 16.36 3.44
C PRO A 12 22.15 15.55 3.29
N GLY A 13 22.14 14.61 2.35
CA GLY A 13 21.00 13.73 2.10
C GLY A 13 19.94 14.28 1.14
N ASN A 14 19.97 15.57 0.77
CA ASN A 14 19.06 16.12 -0.24
C ASN A 14 19.38 15.62 -1.66
N ILE A 15 20.68 15.59 -2.00
CA ILE A 15 21.20 15.05 -3.25
C ILE A 15 22.01 13.80 -2.93
N THR A 16 21.62 12.67 -3.50
CA THR A 16 22.34 11.39 -3.35
C THR A 16 22.79 10.80 -4.67
N PHE A 17 22.10 11.09 -5.77
CA PHE A 17 22.48 10.54 -7.05
C PHE A 17 23.78 11.20 -7.53
N HIS A 18 24.73 10.35 -7.93
CA HIS A 18 26.05 10.80 -8.37
C HIS A 18 25.96 11.74 -9.56
N ALA A 19 25.01 11.50 -10.48
CA ALA A 19 24.76 12.34 -11.65
C ALA A 19 24.36 13.79 -11.27
N ASN A 20 23.78 14.01 -10.09
CA ASN A 20 23.31 15.32 -9.66
C ASN A 20 24.35 16.10 -8.83
N ARG A 21 25.48 15.49 -8.44
CA ARG A 21 26.53 16.15 -7.63
C ARG A 21 27.12 17.42 -8.27
N PRO A 22 27.33 17.51 -9.60
CA PRO A 22 27.83 18.74 -10.21
C PRO A 22 26.94 19.96 -9.91
N PHE A 23 25.61 19.78 -9.81
CA PHE A 23 24.66 20.86 -9.52
C PHE A 23 24.82 21.45 -8.10
N VAL A 24 25.39 20.67 -7.16
CA VAL A 24 25.63 21.12 -5.78
C VAL A 24 26.78 22.13 -5.71
N HIS A 25 27.80 21.95 -6.56
CA HIS A 25 28.96 22.85 -6.60
C HIS A 25 28.62 24.17 -7.27
N ASP A 26 28.08 24.11 -8.49
CA ASP A 26 27.65 25.28 -9.23
C ASP A 26 26.53 24.88 -10.21
N LEU A 27 25.28 25.17 -9.81
CA LEU A 27 24.09 24.89 -10.60
C LEU A 27 24.18 25.51 -12.00
N SER A 28 24.63 26.76 -12.12
CA SER A 28 24.64 27.48 -13.40
C SER A 28 25.75 26.98 -14.31
N ALA A 29 26.95 26.73 -13.77
CA ALA A 29 28.07 26.21 -14.56
C ALA A 29 27.80 24.78 -15.07
N ALA A 30 27.02 23.99 -14.32
CA ALA A 30 26.54 22.68 -14.75
C ALA A 30 25.33 22.74 -15.71
N GLY A 31 24.90 23.93 -16.15
CA GLY A 31 23.79 24.12 -17.08
C GLY A 31 22.40 23.95 -16.46
N GLY A 32 22.30 23.93 -15.13
CA GLY A 32 21.05 23.84 -14.41
C GLY A 32 20.37 25.19 -14.20
N ARG A 33 19.07 25.13 -13.88
CA ARG A 33 18.25 26.30 -13.53
C ARG A 33 17.28 25.97 -12.41
N VAL A 34 16.76 27.01 -11.76
CA VAL A 34 15.78 26.89 -10.67
C VAL A 34 14.61 27.83 -10.92
N VAL A 35 13.39 27.36 -10.60
CA VAL A 35 12.15 28.14 -10.66
C VAL A 35 11.51 28.15 -9.29
N ARG A 36 11.09 29.34 -8.85
CA ARG A 36 10.28 29.50 -7.64
C ARG A 36 8.81 29.55 -8.01
N GLN A 37 8.01 28.67 -7.42
CA GLN A 37 6.56 28.64 -7.59
C GLN A 37 5.87 29.68 -6.70
N ALA A 38 4.59 29.95 -6.97
CA ALA A 38 3.80 30.92 -6.20
C ALA A 38 3.75 30.60 -4.68
N GLY A 39 3.73 29.32 -4.32
CA GLY A 39 3.79 28.87 -2.91
C GLY A 39 5.18 28.97 -2.25
N GLY A 40 6.18 29.48 -2.97
CA GLY A 40 7.56 29.62 -2.51
C GLY A 40 8.44 28.39 -2.76
N HIS A 41 7.85 27.26 -3.16
CA HIS A 41 8.55 26.00 -3.50
C HIS A 41 9.56 26.20 -4.64
N PHE A 42 10.64 25.43 -4.61
CA PHE A 42 11.69 25.47 -5.63
C PHE A 42 11.70 24.21 -6.49
N ILE A 43 11.77 24.39 -7.80
CA ILE A 43 11.93 23.32 -8.78
C ILE A 43 13.26 23.50 -9.52
N PHE A 44 14.10 22.47 -9.48
CA PHE A 44 15.43 22.50 -10.08
C PHE A 44 15.48 21.61 -11.32
N TYR A 45 16.05 22.15 -12.39
CA TYR A 45 16.16 21.51 -13.69
C TYR A 45 17.62 21.37 -14.11
N GLY A 46 17.95 20.26 -14.73
CA GLY A 46 19.25 20.02 -15.36
C GLY A 46 19.33 20.62 -16.77
N PRO A 47 20.45 20.39 -17.48
CA PRO A 47 20.69 20.94 -18.82
C PRO A 47 19.66 20.47 -19.87
N ASP A 48 19.13 19.26 -19.73
CA ASP A 48 18.09 18.71 -20.61
C ASP A 48 16.68 19.24 -20.29
N ASN A 49 16.59 20.30 -19.48
CA ASN A 49 15.35 20.89 -18.99
C ASN A 49 14.46 19.89 -18.21
N ARG A 50 15.06 18.83 -17.67
CA ARG A 50 14.40 17.83 -16.83
C ARG A 50 14.56 18.16 -15.36
N ARG A 51 13.46 18.09 -14.62
CA ARG A 51 13.45 18.29 -13.17
C ARG A 51 14.27 17.20 -12.48
N PHE A 52 15.23 17.60 -11.65
CA PHE A 52 16.02 16.66 -10.84
C PHE A 52 15.79 16.79 -9.33
N LEU A 53 15.24 17.92 -8.86
CA LEU A 53 14.93 18.16 -7.44
C LEU A 53 13.71 19.07 -7.32
N ALA A 54 12.87 18.84 -6.31
CA ALA A 54 11.84 19.78 -5.86
C ALA A 54 11.85 19.87 -4.34
N THR A 55 11.66 21.09 -3.80
CA THR A 55 11.70 21.35 -2.36
C THR A 55 10.58 22.29 -1.91
N ASP A 56 10.31 22.27 -0.59
CA ASP A 56 9.58 23.35 0.07
C ASP A 56 10.38 24.66 0.12
N PRO A 57 9.78 25.78 0.57
CA PRO A 57 10.45 27.08 0.64
C PRO A 57 11.70 27.12 1.54
N GLU A 58 11.85 26.16 2.45
CA GLU A 58 12.99 26.04 3.38
C GLU A 58 14.09 25.12 2.84
N GLY A 59 13.87 24.50 1.68
CA GLY A 59 14.84 23.62 1.03
C GLY A 59 14.73 22.15 1.45
N ASN A 60 13.64 21.74 2.09
CA ASN A 60 13.38 20.33 2.40
C ASN A 60 12.91 19.60 1.13
N PRO A 61 13.56 18.49 0.74
CA PRO A 61 13.28 17.83 -0.53
C PRO A 61 12.00 17.00 -0.50
N PHE A 62 11.24 17.08 -1.58
CA PHE A 62 10.13 16.17 -1.89
C PHE A 62 10.57 14.96 -2.68
N HIS A 63 11.44 15.17 -3.67
CA HIS A 63 11.96 14.11 -4.51
C HIS A 63 13.28 14.50 -5.17
N GLU A 64 14.04 13.49 -5.56
CA GLU A 64 15.23 13.59 -6.41
C GLU A 64 15.06 12.65 -7.61
N CYS A 65 15.41 13.10 -8.82
CA CYS A 65 15.37 12.30 -10.04
C CYS A 65 16.77 12.19 -10.66
N GLU A 66 17.12 11.00 -11.16
CA GLU A 66 18.30 10.76 -11.99
C GLU A 66 17.86 10.53 -13.43
N TRP A 67 18.28 11.43 -14.32
CA TRP A 67 18.06 11.33 -15.76
C TRP A 67 19.33 10.85 -16.44
N VAL A 68 19.19 9.95 -17.41
CA VAL A 68 20.31 9.43 -18.20
C VAL A 68 20.02 9.57 -19.69
N ALA A 69 21.09 9.71 -20.47
CA ALA A 69 21.00 9.67 -21.93
C ALA A 69 20.41 8.34 -22.41
N ALA A 70 19.57 8.43 -23.43
CA ALA A 70 18.93 7.31 -24.12
C ALA A 70 19.22 7.40 -25.63
N ALA A 71 18.68 6.45 -26.39
CA ALA A 71 18.89 6.40 -27.84
C ALA A 71 18.44 7.69 -28.53
N LYS A 72 19.11 8.04 -29.64
CA LYS A 72 18.76 9.18 -30.50
C LYS A 72 18.76 10.55 -29.78
N GLY A 73 19.62 10.73 -28.78
CA GLY A 73 19.76 11.99 -28.05
C GLY A 73 18.57 12.32 -27.13
N THR A 74 17.74 11.33 -26.80
CA THR A 74 16.67 11.49 -25.82
C THR A 74 17.20 11.26 -24.40
N VAL A 75 16.40 11.63 -23.39
CA VAL A 75 16.69 11.35 -21.98
C VAL A 75 15.58 10.51 -21.38
N ARG A 76 15.95 9.58 -20.51
CA ARG A 76 15.02 8.74 -19.75
C ARG A 76 15.28 8.84 -18.26
N LEU A 77 14.24 8.64 -17.46
CA LEU A 77 14.39 8.53 -16.02
C LEU A 77 15.09 7.19 -15.72
N ALA A 78 16.22 7.22 -15.03
CA ALA A 78 16.91 6.01 -14.58
C ALA A 78 16.31 5.52 -13.26
N ARG A 79 16.04 6.45 -12.34
CA ARG A 79 15.40 6.24 -11.05
C ARG A 79 15.03 7.57 -10.42
N ALA A 80 14.10 7.54 -9.49
CA ALA A 80 13.79 8.66 -8.62
C ALA A 80 13.64 8.18 -7.18
N ARG A 81 13.69 9.09 -6.23
CA ARG A 81 13.29 8.83 -4.84
C ARG A 81 12.37 9.94 -4.37
N VAL A 82 11.32 9.58 -3.65
CA VAL A 82 10.33 10.51 -3.09
C VAL A 82 10.32 10.41 -1.57
N ARG A 83 10.22 11.55 -0.89
CA ARG A 83 10.22 11.65 0.57
C ARG A 83 8.80 11.68 1.09
N LEU A 84 8.49 10.80 2.02
CA LEU A 84 7.21 10.72 2.71
C LEU A 84 7.11 11.77 3.81
N ASP A 85 5.89 12.04 4.27
CA ASP A 85 5.60 13.11 5.25
C ASP A 85 6.26 12.90 6.60
N TRP A 86 6.57 11.65 6.95
CA TRP A 86 7.26 11.26 8.18
C TRP A 86 8.76 11.01 7.95
N GLY A 87 9.29 11.39 6.78
CA GLY A 87 10.73 11.44 6.50
C GLY A 87 11.31 10.24 5.75
N GLN A 88 10.61 9.11 5.68
CA GLN A 88 11.06 7.92 4.93
C GLN A 88 11.16 8.19 3.43
N TRP A 89 12.12 7.54 2.77
CA TRP A 89 12.29 7.61 1.32
C TRP A 89 11.75 6.36 0.64
N VAL A 90 11.07 6.56 -0.48
CA VAL A 90 10.61 5.51 -1.39
C VAL A 90 11.27 5.71 -2.75
N GLY A 91 11.84 4.66 -3.29
CA GLY A 91 12.46 4.62 -4.61
C GLY A 91 11.42 4.30 -5.67
N VAL A 92 11.57 4.94 -6.83
CA VAL A 92 10.86 4.63 -8.07
C VAL A 92 11.93 4.20 -9.07
N LYS A 93 11.85 2.96 -9.56
CA LYS A 93 12.76 2.43 -10.56
C LYS A 93 11.97 2.05 -11.81
N PRO A 94 12.06 2.85 -12.89
CA PRO A 94 11.47 2.51 -14.18
C PRO A 94 11.96 1.14 -14.66
N GLU A 95 11.03 0.30 -15.13
CA GLU A 95 11.31 -1.09 -15.55
C GLU A 95 12.05 -1.90 -14.46
N GLY A 96 11.85 -1.56 -13.18
CA GLY A 96 12.52 -2.18 -12.05
C GLY A 96 12.14 -3.65 -11.84
N LEU A 97 10.97 -4.06 -12.35
CA LEU A 97 10.57 -5.45 -12.48
C LEU A 97 10.45 -5.79 -13.97
N ALA A 98 11.24 -6.77 -14.43
CA ALA A 98 11.17 -7.28 -15.79
C ALA A 98 11.11 -8.80 -15.75
N ASN A 99 9.93 -9.35 -16.02
CA ASN A 99 9.71 -10.79 -16.04
C ASN A 99 9.65 -11.28 -17.49
N CYS A 100 10.26 -12.43 -17.77
CA CYS A 100 10.20 -13.07 -19.07
C CYS A 100 9.42 -14.39 -18.96
N THR A 101 8.42 -14.56 -19.82
CA THR A 101 7.69 -15.82 -19.99
C THR A 101 7.94 -16.35 -21.40
N THR A 102 8.18 -17.65 -21.52
CA THR A 102 8.36 -18.29 -22.83
C THR A 102 7.20 -19.22 -23.15
N LEU A 103 6.74 -19.20 -24.39
CA LEU A 103 5.70 -20.08 -24.92
C LEU A 103 6.23 -20.79 -26.17
N ASP A 104 6.10 -22.12 -26.22
CA ASP A 104 6.43 -22.90 -27.41
C ASP A 104 5.27 -22.85 -28.42
N LEU A 105 5.49 -22.18 -29.54
CA LEU A 105 4.56 -22.06 -30.66
C LEU A 105 4.90 -22.98 -31.83
N SER A 106 5.96 -23.78 -31.76
CA SER A 106 6.44 -24.62 -32.88
C SER A 106 5.40 -25.61 -33.41
N LYS A 107 4.40 -25.95 -32.59
CA LYS A 107 3.29 -26.86 -32.94
C LYS A 107 2.06 -26.13 -33.50
N LYS A 108 2.04 -24.79 -33.50
CA LYS A 108 0.92 -23.99 -34.02
C LYS A 108 1.07 -23.82 -35.53
N PRO A 109 0.09 -24.20 -36.37
CA PRO A 109 0.18 -24.02 -37.81
C PRO A 109 0.47 -22.57 -38.20
N GLY A 110 1.49 -22.35 -39.03
CA GLY A 110 1.89 -21.03 -39.53
C GLY A 110 2.58 -20.13 -38.50
N TRP A 111 3.13 -20.70 -37.42
CA TRP A 111 3.84 -19.96 -36.37
C TRP A 111 4.99 -19.11 -36.92
N GLU A 112 5.62 -19.53 -38.02
CA GLU A 112 6.74 -18.84 -38.67
C GLU A 112 6.35 -17.45 -39.20
N ARG A 113 5.04 -17.20 -39.35
CA ARG A 113 4.49 -15.93 -39.84
C ARG A 113 3.99 -15.02 -38.72
N LEU A 114 3.99 -15.49 -37.47
CA LEU A 114 3.50 -14.72 -36.34
C LEU A 114 4.39 -13.51 -36.06
N ARG A 115 3.76 -12.37 -35.82
CA ARG A 115 4.39 -11.11 -35.45
C ARG A 115 3.97 -10.72 -34.03
N ALA A 116 4.61 -9.68 -33.50
CA ALA A 116 4.27 -9.11 -32.19
C ALA A 116 2.77 -8.83 -32.05
N ASP A 117 2.12 -8.26 -33.08
CA ASP A 117 0.68 -7.97 -33.06
C ASP A 117 -0.22 -9.22 -32.99
N ASP A 118 0.22 -10.36 -33.53
CA ASP A 118 -0.51 -11.62 -33.37
C ASP A 118 -0.46 -12.08 -31.91
N LEU A 119 0.72 -11.96 -31.27
CA LEU A 119 0.89 -12.24 -29.85
C LEU A 119 0.07 -11.28 -28.98
N ARG A 120 0.03 -9.98 -29.32
CA ARG A 120 -0.83 -9.01 -28.63
C ARG A 120 -2.31 -9.34 -28.77
N SER A 121 -2.74 -9.78 -29.95
CA SER A 121 -4.13 -10.17 -30.19
C SER A 121 -4.53 -11.39 -29.36
N MET A 122 -3.64 -12.38 -29.26
CA MET A 122 -3.82 -13.54 -28.38
C MET A 122 -3.89 -13.12 -26.90
N ALA A 123 -3.01 -12.22 -26.47
CA ALA A 123 -3.00 -11.70 -25.10
C ALA A 123 -4.27 -10.89 -24.80
N ALA A 124 -4.71 -10.02 -25.72
CA ALA A 124 -5.94 -9.24 -25.59
C ALA A 124 -7.17 -10.13 -25.42
N GLN A 125 -7.26 -11.22 -26.21
CA GLN A 125 -8.33 -12.21 -26.08
C GLN A 125 -8.27 -12.94 -24.73
N ALA A 126 -7.08 -13.37 -24.30
CA ALA A 126 -6.90 -14.10 -23.04
C ALA A 126 -7.23 -13.22 -21.81
N MET A 127 -6.80 -11.96 -21.83
CA MET A 127 -7.01 -10.99 -20.75
C MET A 127 -8.35 -10.27 -20.82
N ARG A 128 -9.11 -10.46 -21.90
CA ARG A 128 -10.40 -9.79 -22.18
C ARG A 128 -10.29 -8.26 -22.16
N VAL A 129 -9.20 -7.74 -22.74
CA VAL A 129 -8.96 -6.29 -22.92
C VAL A 129 -8.84 -5.96 -24.40
N SER A 130 -8.86 -4.67 -24.76
CA SER A 130 -8.69 -4.25 -26.15
C SER A 130 -7.25 -4.48 -26.64
N LEU A 131 -7.09 -4.74 -27.94
CA LEU A 131 -5.76 -4.83 -28.55
C LEU A 131 -4.96 -3.52 -28.38
N GLU A 132 -5.64 -2.37 -28.39
CA GLU A 132 -5.00 -1.07 -28.18
C GLU A 132 -4.41 -0.95 -26.77
N GLU A 133 -5.09 -1.49 -25.75
CA GLU A 133 -4.57 -1.48 -24.38
C GLU A 133 -3.33 -2.38 -24.28
N VAL A 134 -3.33 -3.55 -24.92
CA VAL A 134 -2.13 -4.42 -24.96
C VAL A 134 -0.97 -3.74 -25.71
N ARG A 135 -1.24 -3.11 -26.85
CA ARG A 135 -0.22 -2.33 -27.59
C ARG A 135 0.35 -1.19 -26.78
N PHE A 136 -0.42 -0.60 -25.87
CA PHE A 136 0.04 0.49 -25.01
C PHE A 136 1.15 0.03 -24.05
N PHE A 137 1.05 -1.18 -23.50
CA PHE A 137 2.01 -1.69 -22.51
C PHE A 137 3.10 -2.62 -23.06
N TYR A 138 2.90 -3.22 -24.24
CA TYR A 138 3.83 -4.19 -24.82
C TYR A 138 4.38 -3.71 -26.16
N GLY A 139 5.64 -3.28 -26.18
CA GLY A 139 6.39 -2.92 -27.39
C GLY A 139 6.72 -4.13 -28.26
N ASP A 140 7.29 -3.90 -29.45
CA ASP A 140 7.67 -5.00 -30.35
C ASP A 140 8.83 -5.80 -29.77
N GLU A 141 9.73 -5.13 -29.06
CA GLU A 141 10.84 -5.72 -28.32
C GLU A 141 10.42 -6.58 -27.12
N ASP A 142 9.17 -6.42 -26.67
CA ASP A 142 8.62 -7.17 -25.56
C ASP A 142 7.97 -8.48 -26.01
N LEU A 143 7.81 -8.71 -27.32
CA LEU A 143 7.10 -9.84 -27.90
C LEU A 143 7.88 -10.41 -29.08
N VAL A 144 8.84 -11.29 -28.78
CA VAL A 144 9.79 -11.82 -29.78
C VAL A 144 9.53 -13.30 -30.02
N VAL A 145 9.34 -13.72 -31.28
CA VAL A 145 9.31 -15.13 -31.69
C VAL A 145 10.65 -15.48 -32.33
N ASP A 146 11.34 -16.47 -31.77
CA ASP A 146 12.63 -16.92 -32.32
C ASP A 146 12.47 -17.91 -33.50
N ALA A 147 13.59 -18.25 -34.14
CA ALA A 147 13.62 -19.17 -35.28
C ALA A 147 13.24 -20.62 -34.94
N ARG A 148 13.06 -20.96 -33.65
CA ARG A 148 12.62 -22.29 -33.19
C ARG A 148 11.13 -22.30 -32.80
N GLY A 149 10.45 -21.16 -32.93
CA GLY A 149 9.06 -21.00 -32.54
C GLY A 149 8.87 -20.75 -31.04
N GLN A 150 9.92 -20.37 -30.33
CA GLN A 150 9.81 -19.93 -28.95
C GLN A 150 9.43 -18.45 -28.91
N ALA A 151 8.23 -18.15 -28.44
CA ALA A 151 7.79 -16.79 -28.15
C ALA A 151 8.28 -16.38 -26.76
N THR A 152 8.98 -15.27 -26.66
CA THR A 152 9.37 -14.62 -25.40
C THR A 152 8.52 -13.38 -25.20
N ILE A 153 7.81 -13.34 -24.07
CA ILE A 153 6.99 -12.22 -23.63
C ILE A 153 7.70 -11.58 -22.45
N ARG A 154 8.09 -10.31 -22.60
CA ARG A 154 8.69 -9.49 -21.55
C ARG A 154 7.62 -8.59 -20.94
N HIS A 155 7.36 -8.76 -19.65
CA HIS A 155 6.47 -7.90 -18.89
C HIS A 155 7.32 -6.98 -18.02
N LYS A 156 7.26 -5.67 -18.32
CA LYS A 156 7.98 -4.62 -17.59
C LYS A 156 7.02 -3.86 -16.69
N LYS A 157 7.44 -3.57 -15.46
CA LYS A 157 6.74 -2.72 -14.50
C LYS A 157 7.72 -1.81 -13.79
N ASP A 158 7.23 -0.65 -13.35
CA ASP A 158 8.00 0.26 -12.54
C ASP A 158 7.92 -0.17 -11.07
N ALA A 159 9.08 -0.34 -10.44
CA ALA A 159 9.16 -0.82 -9.07
C ALA A 159 9.13 0.34 -8.07
N LEU A 160 8.37 0.16 -7.00
CA LEU A 160 8.38 0.98 -5.80
C LEU A 160 9.08 0.21 -4.68
N SER A 161 10.03 0.85 -4.02
CA SER A 161 10.83 0.20 -2.98
C SER A 161 11.03 1.12 -1.77
N VAL A 162 11.03 0.55 -0.58
CA VAL A 162 11.52 1.27 0.62
C VAL A 162 13.03 1.42 0.50
N LEU A 163 13.54 2.64 0.66
CA LEU A 163 14.98 2.92 0.62
C LEU A 163 15.54 3.09 2.03
N GLU A 164 16.32 2.11 2.50
CA GLU A 164 17.07 2.28 3.74
C GLU A 164 18.12 3.39 3.55
N ALA A 165 18.20 4.32 4.51
CA ALA A 165 19.03 5.53 4.42
C ALA A 165 18.80 6.41 3.18
N GLY A 166 17.68 6.21 2.45
CA GLY A 166 17.34 7.01 1.28
C GLY A 166 18.14 6.70 0.02
N THR A 167 18.77 5.52 -0.07
CA THR A 167 19.53 5.08 -1.25
C THR A 167 19.02 3.76 -1.81
N PHE A 168 19.37 3.46 -3.07
CA PHE A 168 19.04 2.18 -3.72
C PHE A 168 20.00 1.03 -3.37
N GLU A 169 20.99 1.24 -2.50
CA GLU A 169 21.94 0.19 -2.10
C GLU A 169 21.26 -0.90 -1.27
N ARG A 170 20.25 -0.52 -0.48
CA ARG A 170 19.43 -1.40 0.35
C ARG A 170 17.96 -1.08 0.14
N SER A 171 17.48 -1.38 -1.06
CA SER A 171 16.07 -1.25 -1.40
C SER A 171 15.30 -2.52 -1.07
N ARG A 172 14.11 -2.38 -0.48
CA ARG A 172 13.17 -3.50 -0.29
C ARG A 172 11.95 -3.28 -1.16
N PHE A 173 11.64 -4.23 -2.04
CA PHE A 173 10.47 -4.14 -2.90
C PHE A 173 9.17 -4.04 -2.09
N MET A 174 8.25 -3.23 -2.59
CA MET A 174 7.00 -2.89 -1.91
C MET A 174 5.81 -3.12 -2.85
N ALA A 175 5.79 -2.43 -3.99
CA ALA A 175 4.68 -2.40 -4.92
C ALA A 175 5.19 -2.10 -6.34
N CYS A 176 4.32 -2.22 -7.34
CA CYS A 176 4.68 -1.84 -8.71
C CYS A 176 3.53 -1.13 -9.44
N LEU A 177 3.92 -0.42 -10.50
CA LEU A 177 3.04 0.30 -11.41
C LEU A 177 3.21 -0.26 -12.82
N GLY A 178 2.21 -0.10 -13.69
CA GLY A 178 2.44 -0.24 -15.12
C GLY A 178 3.60 0.67 -15.58
N THR A 179 4.37 0.23 -16.57
CA THR A 179 5.55 0.99 -17.05
C THR A 179 5.12 2.38 -17.51
N MET A 180 5.53 3.40 -16.76
CA MET A 180 5.17 4.79 -17.06
C MET A 180 6.09 5.37 -18.13
N HIS A 181 5.52 6.22 -18.98
CA HIS A 181 6.30 7.09 -19.84
C HIS A 181 6.83 8.30 -19.03
N TRP A 182 7.81 8.11 -18.15
CA TRP A 182 8.30 9.18 -17.24
C TRP A 182 8.77 10.45 -17.96
N ALA A 183 9.29 10.32 -19.19
CA ALA A 183 9.70 11.45 -20.01
C ALA A 183 8.52 12.22 -20.65
N ARG A 184 7.31 11.65 -20.63
CA ARG A 184 6.05 12.18 -21.18
C ARG A 184 4.84 11.49 -20.51
N ILE A 185 4.42 11.99 -19.36
CA ILE A 185 3.26 11.48 -18.62
C ILE A 185 2.00 11.60 -19.48
N ASP A 186 1.39 10.45 -19.79
CA ASP A 186 0.23 10.33 -20.70
C ASP A 186 -0.90 9.44 -20.16
N PHE A 187 -0.73 8.85 -18.96
CA PHE A 187 -1.80 8.13 -18.26
C PHE A 187 -1.64 8.17 -16.72
N LEU A 188 -2.67 7.71 -16.02
CA LEU A 188 -2.66 7.44 -14.58
C LEU A 188 -2.52 5.93 -14.33
N PRO A 189 -1.51 5.48 -13.56
CA PRO A 189 -1.22 4.05 -13.42
C PRO A 189 -2.12 3.36 -12.40
N VAL A 190 -2.40 2.07 -12.66
CA VAL A 190 -2.80 1.09 -11.64
C VAL A 190 -1.60 0.78 -10.73
N VAL A 191 -1.84 0.63 -9.42
CA VAL A 191 -0.85 0.13 -8.46
C VAL A 191 -1.20 -1.29 -8.06
N GLU A 192 -0.23 -2.19 -8.17
CA GLU A 192 -0.33 -3.56 -7.70
C GLU A 192 0.38 -3.73 -6.34
N LEU A 193 -0.10 -4.66 -5.52
CA LEU A 193 0.32 -4.84 -4.13
C LEU A 193 0.13 -3.57 -3.27
N PHE A 194 -1.00 -2.89 -3.46
CA PHE A 194 -1.32 -1.62 -2.79
C PHE A 194 -1.21 -1.67 -1.25
N GLN A 195 -1.54 -2.80 -0.62
CA GLN A 195 -1.47 -2.95 0.85
C GLN A 195 -0.04 -2.87 1.40
N SER A 196 0.96 -3.05 0.54
CA SER A 196 2.37 -2.91 0.86
C SER A 196 2.82 -1.45 0.96
N LEU A 197 2.06 -0.50 0.41
CA LEU A 197 2.46 0.90 0.37
C LEU A 197 2.61 1.50 1.78
N LEU A 198 3.77 2.11 2.03
CA LEU A 198 3.97 2.94 3.21
C LEU A 198 2.97 4.12 3.21
N PRO A 199 2.42 4.52 4.37
CA PRO A 199 1.53 5.67 4.48
C PRO A 199 2.15 6.93 3.86
N GLY A 200 1.41 7.55 2.94
CA GLY A 200 1.86 8.74 2.20
C GLY A 200 2.52 8.45 0.84
N THR A 201 2.86 7.20 0.52
CA THR A 201 3.53 6.85 -0.75
C THR A 201 2.73 7.30 -1.97
N GLY A 202 1.42 7.01 -2.00
CA GLY A 202 0.54 7.41 -3.11
C GLY A 202 0.58 8.91 -3.35
N SER A 203 0.46 9.73 -2.30
CA SER A 203 0.54 11.20 -2.41
C SER A 203 1.90 11.69 -2.88
N ALA A 204 3.01 11.14 -2.35
CA ALA A 204 4.36 11.58 -2.72
C ALA A 204 4.73 11.18 -4.17
N VAL A 205 4.34 9.98 -4.61
CA VAL A 205 4.54 9.55 -6.01
C VAL A 205 3.65 10.36 -6.95
N PHE A 206 2.41 10.65 -6.58
CA PHE A 206 1.54 11.52 -7.39
C PHE A 206 2.01 12.97 -7.43
N GLU A 207 2.64 13.48 -6.37
CA GLU A 207 3.30 14.79 -6.38
C GLU A 207 4.44 14.81 -7.42
N LEU A 208 5.21 13.72 -7.56
CA LEU A 208 6.20 13.56 -8.62
C LEU A 208 5.55 13.47 -10.01
N ILE A 209 4.56 12.58 -10.20
CA ILE A 209 3.85 12.42 -11.48
C ILE A 209 3.24 13.74 -11.94
N ARG A 210 2.55 14.45 -11.03
CA ARG A 210 1.94 15.75 -11.31
C ARG A 210 2.99 16.79 -11.67
N GLY A 211 4.09 16.84 -10.93
CA GLY A 211 5.20 17.75 -11.21
C GLY A 211 5.80 17.54 -12.60
N LEU A 212 6.07 16.28 -12.97
CA LEU A 212 6.57 15.93 -14.29
C LEU A 212 5.55 16.24 -15.39
N TYR A 213 4.28 15.95 -15.16
CA TYR A 213 3.20 16.28 -16.10
C TYR A 213 3.14 17.80 -16.37
N ASP A 214 3.19 18.63 -15.34
CA ASP A 214 3.16 20.10 -15.48
C ASP A 214 4.37 20.61 -16.26
N ASP A 215 5.56 20.06 -16.00
CA ASP A 215 6.78 20.42 -16.74
C ASP A 215 6.64 20.13 -18.24
N GLN A 216 5.89 19.09 -18.60
CA GLN A 216 5.77 18.54 -19.95
C GLN A 216 4.56 19.10 -20.74
N ASN A 217 3.54 19.65 -20.06
CA ASN A 217 2.27 20.04 -20.66
C ASN A 217 1.87 21.51 -20.38
N GLN A 218 2.85 22.43 -20.35
CA GLN A 218 2.66 23.82 -19.92
C GLN A 218 1.66 24.62 -20.79
N THR A 219 1.60 24.34 -22.10
CA THR A 219 0.80 25.13 -23.07
C THR A 219 -0.56 24.51 -23.38
N SER A 220 -0.65 23.18 -23.41
CA SER A 220 -1.87 22.45 -23.73
C SER A 220 -1.95 21.20 -22.85
N PRO A 221 -2.76 21.23 -21.77
CA PRO A 221 -2.92 20.08 -20.88
C PRO A 221 -3.45 18.86 -21.64
N LEU A 222 -2.65 17.78 -21.65
CA LEU A 222 -3.07 16.47 -22.15
C LEU A 222 -4.05 15.81 -21.16
N PRO A 223 -5.29 15.49 -21.55
CA PRO A 223 -6.18 14.71 -20.68
C PRO A 223 -5.60 13.31 -20.43
N LEU A 224 -5.46 12.93 -19.16
CA LEU A 224 -4.99 11.61 -18.76
C LEU A 224 -6.16 10.63 -18.65
N ARG A 225 -5.87 9.33 -18.79
CA ARG A 225 -6.83 8.24 -18.54
C ARG A 225 -6.23 7.24 -17.56
N TYR A 226 -7.08 6.57 -16.79
CA TYR A 226 -6.65 5.46 -15.95
C TYR A 226 -6.38 4.22 -16.82
N ARG A 227 -5.17 3.67 -16.75
CA ARG A 227 -4.75 2.52 -17.57
C ARG A 227 -3.99 1.49 -16.76
N GLY A 228 -4.15 0.23 -17.16
CA GLY A 228 -3.45 -0.93 -16.61
C GLY A 228 -4.07 -2.24 -17.06
N ILE A 229 -3.29 -3.31 -17.00
CA ILE A 229 -3.71 -4.64 -17.46
C ILE A 229 -3.65 -5.63 -16.29
N PRO A 230 -4.80 -5.96 -15.66
CA PRO A 230 -6.12 -5.30 -15.81
C PRO A 230 -6.24 -4.03 -14.94
N THR A 231 -7.32 -3.28 -15.14
CA THR A 231 -7.66 -2.12 -14.30
C THR A 231 -8.34 -2.56 -12.99
N TYR A 232 -7.91 -1.98 -11.88
CA TYR A 232 -8.53 -2.18 -10.55
C TYR A 232 -8.92 -0.82 -9.96
N PRO A 233 -10.07 -0.25 -10.33
CA PRO A 233 -10.50 1.02 -9.76
C PRO A 233 -10.86 0.85 -8.28
N SER A 234 -10.57 1.87 -7.48
CA SER A 234 -10.93 1.91 -6.06
C SER A 234 -11.26 3.33 -5.64
N GLU A 235 -12.07 3.47 -4.59
CA GLU A 235 -12.38 4.78 -4.03
C GLU A 235 -11.11 5.51 -3.56
N ALA A 236 -10.13 4.78 -3.02
CA ALA A 236 -8.84 5.34 -2.61
C ALA A 236 -8.06 5.92 -3.81
N ALA A 237 -8.00 5.19 -4.92
CA ALA A 237 -7.38 5.68 -6.16
C ALA A 237 -8.13 6.91 -6.71
N TYR A 238 -9.46 6.86 -6.77
CA TYR A 238 -10.28 7.99 -7.23
C TYR A 238 -10.03 9.26 -6.39
N ARG A 239 -10.06 9.14 -5.06
CA ARG A 239 -9.80 10.26 -4.13
C ARG A 239 -8.38 10.81 -4.29
N LEU A 240 -7.38 9.95 -4.48
CA LEU A 240 -6.00 10.36 -4.74
C LEU A 240 -5.90 11.12 -6.06
N PHE A 241 -6.45 10.58 -7.15
CA PHE A 241 -6.40 11.22 -8.46
C PHE A 241 -7.14 12.56 -8.42
N ASN A 242 -8.33 12.60 -7.82
CA ASN A 242 -9.13 13.81 -7.63
C ASN A 242 -8.44 14.90 -6.79
N SER A 243 -7.41 14.52 -6.02
CA SER A 243 -6.59 15.49 -5.30
C SER A 243 -5.63 16.24 -6.22
N PHE A 244 -5.27 15.70 -7.39
CA PHE A 244 -4.30 16.30 -8.32
C PHE A 244 -4.88 16.59 -9.72
N PHE A 245 -5.95 15.93 -10.11
CA PHE A 245 -6.60 16.04 -11.42
C PHE A 245 -8.12 16.02 -11.25
N ALA A 246 -8.84 16.85 -12.01
CA ALA A 246 -10.30 16.86 -12.05
C ALA A 246 -10.80 15.77 -13.03
N PRO A 247 -11.68 14.86 -12.59
CA PRO A 247 -12.30 13.87 -13.46
C PRO A 247 -13.37 14.50 -14.34
N GLN A 248 -13.48 14.04 -15.58
CA GLN A 248 -14.43 14.50 -16.59
C GLN A 248 -15.00 13.31 -17.37
N LEU A 249 -16.22 13.50 -17.86
CA LEU A 249 -16.88 12.60 -18.82
C LEU A 249 -17.19 13.38 -20.11
N PRO A 250 -16.99 12.78 -21.31
CA PRO A 250 -17.29 13.43 -22.59
C PRO A 250 -18.73 13.94 -22.78
N GLY A 251 -19.69 13.46 -21.97
CA GLY A 251 -21.10 13.91 -21.99
C GLY A 251 -21.58 14.60 -20.72
N GLY A 252 -20.68 14.93 -19.78
CA GLY A 252 -21.05 15.35 -18.42
C GLY A 252 -21.58 14.20 -17.55
N GLY A 253 -22.05 14.53 -16.34
CA GLY A 253 -22.51 13.56 -15.33
C GLY A 253 -21.47 13.29 -14.24
N ASP A 254 -21.81 12.37 -13.32
CA ASP A 254 -20.91 11.96 -12.22
C ASP A 254 -19.88 10.92 -12.72
N PRO A 255 -18.57 11.24 -12.70
CA PRO A 255 -17.54 10.31 -13.12
C PRO A 255 -17.27 9.18 -12.12
N PHE A 256 -17.70 9.28 -10.86
CA PHE A 256 -17.35 8.30 -9.83
C PHE A 256 -17.91 6.88 -10.14
N PRO A 257 -19.20 6.69 -10.46
CA PRO A 257 -19.72 5.37 -10.80
C PRO A 257 -19.07 4.77 -12.05
N VAL A 258 -18.72 5.59 -13.04
CA VAL A 258 -18.03 5.15 -14.26
C VAL A 258 -16.60 4.72 -13.96
N PHE A 259 -15.90 5.47 -13.12
CA PHE A 259 -14.55 5.10 -12.67
C PHE A 259 -14.56 3.76 -11.92
N MET A 260 -15.54 3.53 -11.04
CA MET A 260 -15.64 2.33 -10.23
C MET A 260 -15.99 1.06 -11.02
N ASP A 261 -16.41 1.19 -12.28
CA ASP A 261 -16.71 0.06 -13.17
C ASP A 261 -15.46 -0.32 -13.99
N PRO A 262 -14.77 -1.44 -13.71
CA PRO A 262 -13.45 -1.74 -14.30
C PRO A 262 -13.37 -1.64 -15.84
N PRO A 263 -14.32 -2.19 -16.64
CA PRO A 263 -14.32 -2.09 -18.10
C PRO A 263 -14.47 -0.65 -18.61
N ARG A 264 -15.08 0.23 -17.81
CA ARG A 264 -15.42 1.61 -18.18
C ARG A 264 -14.53 2.65 -17.50
N SER A 265 -13.70 2.25 -16.55
CA SER A 265 -12.85 3.14 -15.74
C SER A 265 -11.97 4.07 -16.59
N GLN A 266 -11.53 3.60 -17.75
CA GLN A 266 -10.74 4.34 -18.76
C GLN A 266 -11.54 5.39 -19.56
N GLU A 267 -12.87 5.40 -19.48
CA GLU A 267 -13.74 6.42 -20.10
C GLU A 267 -13.61 7.78 -19.39
N VAL A 268 -13.25 7.76 -18.10
CA VAL A 268 -13.04 8.98 -17.31
C VAL A 268 -11.71 9.61 -17.72
N THR A 269 -11.78 10.86 -18.17
CA THR A 269 -10.59 11.67 -18.44
C THR A 269 -10.25 12.54 -17.24
N TRP A 270 -8.97 12.85 -17.07
CA TRP A 270 -8.44 13.57 -15.91
C TRP A 270 -7.63 14.76 -16.38
N LEU A 271 -8.05 15.97 -16.01
CA LEU A 271 -7.35 17.21 -16.32
C LEU A 271 -6.66 17.78 -15.08
N PRO A 272 -5.51 18.45 -15.21
CA PRO A 272 -4.82 19.02 -14.06
C PRO A 272 -5.71 20.01 -13.30
N ILE A 273 -5.82 19.87 -11.97
CA ILE A 273 -6.37 20.96 -11.16
C ILE A 273 -5.36 22.11 -11.05
N PRO A 274 -5.82 23.38 -10.95
CA PRO A 274 -4.92 24.52 -10.82
C PRO A 274 -4.10 24.55 -9.51
N ASP A 275 -4.67 24.04 -8.41
CA ASP A 275 -4.08 24.13 -7.07
C ASP A 275 -4.00 22.73 -6.41
N PRO A 276 -2.99 21.92 -6.77
CA PRO A 276 -2.76 20.63 -6.13
C PRO A 276 -2.26 20.79 -4.68
N PRO A 277 -2.37 19.75 -3.84
CA PRO A 277 -1.85 19.77 -2.49
C PRO A 277 -0.36 20.11 -2.45
N ARG A 278 0.02 20.99 -1.51
CA ARG A 278 1.40 21.40 -1.26
C ARG A 278 1.86 20.95 0.12
N ARG A 279 3.06 20.41 0.22
CA ARG A 279 3.66 20.01 1.48
C ARG A 279 4.67 21.04 1.98
N TYR A 280 4.79 21.12 3.30
CA TYR A 280 5.76 21.95 4.01
C TYR A 280 6.30 21.13 5.18
N PHE A 281 7.61 20.95 5.22
CA PHE A 281 8.24 20.28 6.34
C PHE A 281 8.64 21.32 7.39
N ASP A 282 8.48 20.96 8.66
CA ASP A 282 9.02 21.68 9.80
C ASP A 282 9.86 20.70 10.60
N PRO A 283 11.17 20.61 10.29
CA PRO A 283 12.08 19.69 10.96
C PRO A 283 12.23 19.98 12.45
N ALA A 284 12.04 21.24 12.88
CA ALA A 284 12.18 21.63 14.28
C ALA A 284 11.06 21.03 15.15
N ARG A 285 9.86 20.86 14.57
CA ARG A 285 8.71 20.23 15.22
C ARG A 285 8.42 18.82 14.73
N HIS A 286 9.32 18.24 13.93
CA HIS A 286 9.19 16.91 13.34
C HIS A 286 7.85 16.68 12.62
N LEU A 287 7.34 17.71 11.93
CA LEU A 287 6.03 17.64 11.28
C LEU A 287 6.09 17.95 9.78
N CYS A 288 5.09 17.45 9.05
CA CYS A 288 4.82 17.82 7.68
C CYS A 288 3.35 18.26 7.57
N VAL A 289 3.14 19.48 7.07
CA VAL A 289 1.81 20.07 6.82
C VAL A 289 1.50 19.97 5.34
N THR A 290 0.33 19.44 5.01
CA THR A 290 -0.23 19.46 3.65
C THR A 290 -1.35 20.48 3.56
N LEU A 291 -1.21 21.45 2.65
CA LEU A 291 -2.21 22.48 2.36
C LEU A 291 -2.89 22.23 1.01
N LYS A 292 -4.15 22.65 0.89
CA LYS A 292 -4.84 22.85 -0.38
C LYS A 292 -5.53 24.21 -0.32
N GLY A 293 -5.18 25.13 -1.22
CA GLY A 293 -5.47 26.54 -1.08
C GLY A 293 -4.87 27.09 0.22
N SER A 294 -5.71 27.75 1.00
CA SER A 294 -5.40 28.26 2.35
C SER A 294 -5.83 27.29 3.47
N THR A 295 -6.24 26.06 3.15
CA THR A 295 -6.79 25.10 4.12
C THR A 295 -5.79 23.98 4.42
N VAL A 296 -5.56 23.71 5.70
CA VAL A 296 -4.81 22.53 6.16
C VAL A 296 -5.63 21.27 5.93
N GLN A 297 -5.10 20.35 5.13
CA GLN A 297 -5.75 19.07 4.81
C GLN A 297 -5.25 17.93 5.70
N LYS A 298 -3.95 17.94 6.02
CA LYS A 298 -3.28 16.85 6.72
C LYS A 298 -2.05 17.37 7.45
N VAL A 299 -1.80 16.82 8.63
CA VAL A 299 -0.55 17.01 9.38
C VAL A 299 -0.04 15.65 9.82
N THR A 300 1.21 15.35 9.48
CA THR A 300 1.90 14.14 9.92
C THR A 300 2.97 14.55 10.92
N VAL A 301 3.00 13.89 12.08
CA VAL A 301 4.02 14.05 13.12
C VAL A 301 4.90 12.80 13.09
N ALA A 302 6.18 12.97 12.75
CA ALA A 302 7.06 11.84 12.40
C ALA A 302 7.40 10.94 13.60
N ASP A 303 7.38 11.50 14.81
CA ASP A 303 7.64 10.84 16.08
C ASP A 303 6.36 10.41 16.82
N ASP A 304 5.22 10.40 16.13
CA ASP A 304 3.95 9.94 16.70
C ASP A 304 3.90 8.40 16.82
N PRO A 305 3.77 7.84 18.04
CA PRO A 305 3.70 6.40 18.23
C PRO A 305 2.43 5.78 17.63
N ALA A 306 1.39 6.57 17.32
CA ALA A 306 0.20 6.07 16.66
C ALA A 306 0.45 5.72 15.17
N GLY A 307 1.49 6.29 14.54
CA GLY A 307 1.78 6.06 13.12
C GLY A 307 0.67 6.51 12.16
N LEU A 308 -0.15 7.48 12.58
CA LEU A 308 -1.28 8.00 11.81
C LEU A 308 -1.20 9.53 11.65
N PRO A 309 -1.55 10.08 10.47
CA PRO A 309 -1.68 11.51 10.33
C PRO A 309 -2.95 12.03 11.00
N TYR A 310 -2.95 13.32 11.32
CA TYR A 310 -4.17 14.10 11.58
C TYR A 310 -4.71 14.60 10.25
N VAL A 311 -6.02 14.49 10.02
CA VAL A 311 -6.65 14.95 8.77
C VAL A 311 -7.80 15.91 9.05
N ALA A 312 -8.08 16.79 8.10
CA ALA A 312 -9.32 17.55 8.14
C ALA A 312 -10.50 16.56 8.11
N ALA A 313 -11.45 16.75 9.03
CA ALA A 313 -12.64 15.91 9.07
C ALA A 313 -13.44 16.06 7.76
N ASP A 314 -14.03 14.97 7.29
CA ASP A 314 -14.88 15.03 6.11
C ASP A 314 -16.20 15.77 6.41
N HIS A 315 -17.08 15.86 5.40
CA HIS A 315 -18.38 16.52 5.51
C HIS A 315 -19.32 15.86 6.53
N GLN A 316 -19.06 14.60 6.91
CA GLN A 316 -19.79 13.87 7.95
C GLN A 316 -19.08 13.97 9.31
N GLY A 317 -17.96 14.70 9.36
CA GLY A 317 -17.11 14.86 10.53
C GLY A 317 -16.19 13.66 10.80
N PHE A 318 -16.14 12.66 9.93
CA PHE A 318 -15.30 11.49 10.13
C PHE A 318 -13.82 11.81 9.84
N ALA A 319 -12.94 11.31 10.70
CA ALA A 319 -11.50 11.27 10.49
C ALA A 319 -10.93 9.93 10.96
N PRO A 320 -9.97 9.33 10.23
CA PRO A 320 -9.35 8.07 10.65
C PRO A 320 -8.76 8.15 12.06
N GLY A 321 -9.06 7.14 12.88
CA GLY A 321 -8.63 7.06 14.28
C GLY A 321 -9.13 8.18 15.18
N ASP A 322 -10.17 8.94 14.78
CA ASP A 322 -10.63 10.17 15.43
C ASP A 322 -9.53 11.25 15.58
N ARG A 323 -8.61 11.27 14.60
CA ARG A 323 -7.48 12.21 14.59
C ARG A 323 -7.76 13.37 13.64
N THR A 324 -8.07 14.53 14.19
CA THR A 324 -8.45 15.71 13.41
C THR A 324 -7.40 16.81 13.46
N VAL A 325 -7.24 17.52 12.34
CA VAL A 325 -6.53 18.81 12.29
C VAL A 325 -7.49 19.93 11.94
N SER A 326 -7.32 21.07 12.60
CA SER A 326 -8.02 22.31 12.29
C SER A 326 -7.14 23.53 12.56
N VAL A 327 -7.56 24.70 12.09
CA VAL A 327 -6.94 25.99 12.37
C VAL A 327 -7.95 26.85 13.11
N SER A 328 -7.59 27.26 14.33
CA SER A 328 -8.43 28.10 15.17
C SER A 328 -7.60 29.23 15.76
N GLN A 329 -8.10 30.47 15.68
CA GLN A 329 -7.43 31.66 16.19
C GLN A 329 -5.97 31.81 15.70
N GLY A 330 -5.71 31.47 14.42
CA GLY A 330 -4.36 31.54 13.84
C GLY A 330 -3.38 30.49 14.38
N ARG A 331 -3.87 29.44 15.04
CA ARG A 331 -3.07 28.32 15.54
C ARG A 331 -3.50 27.02 14.88
N LEU A 332 -2.53 26.15 14.63
CA LEU A 332 -2.78 24.77 14.23
C LEU A 332 -3.21 23.98 15.46
N VAL A 333 -4.32 23.26 15.35
CA VAL A 333 -4.89 22.44 16.42
C VAL A 333 -4.96 21.00 15.97
N LEU A 334 -4.24 20.13 16.69
CA LEU A 334 -4.26 18.67 16.50
C LEU A 334 -5.06 18.04 17.64
N LYS A 335 -6.03 17.19 17.30
CA LYS A 335 -6.88 16.49 18.27
C LYS A 335 -6.82 14.99 18.05
N ASP A 336 -6.63 14.24 19.13
CA ASP A 336 -6.63 12.76 19.19
C ASP A 336 -7.44 12.36 20.42
N GLY A 337 -8.73 12.06 20.23
CA GLY A 337 -9.68 11.90 21.33
C GLY A 337 -9.74 13.16 22.19
N GLU A 338 -9.46 13.03 23.49
CA GLU A 338 -9.42 14.16 24.44
C GLU A 338 -8.11 14.97 24.38
N LYS A 339 -7.05 14.42 23.79
CA LYS A 339 -5.76 15.11 23.68
C LYS A 339 -5.88 16.21 22.63
N ARG A 340 -5.46 17.42 23.01
CA ARG A 340 -5.42 18.59 22.14
C ARG A 340 -4.05 19.25 22.23
N VAL A 341 -3.42 19.45 21.08
CA VAL A 341 -2.15 20.15 20.96
C VAL A 341 -2.33 21.36 20.06
N GLU A 342 -1.83 22.51 20.49
CA GLU A 342 -1.89 23.74 19.72
C GLU A 342 -0.51 24.32 19.47
N MET A 343 -0.25 24.70 18.23
CA MET A 343 1.03 25.29 17.84
C MET A 343 0.84 26.47 16.88
N PRO A 344 1.76 27.44 16.89
CA PRO A 344 1.67 28.59 15.98
C PRO A 344 1.89 28.14 14.54
N LEU A 345 1.21 28.78 13.60
CA LEU A 345 1.44 28.56 12.17
C LEU A 345 2.82 29.12 11.76
N SER A 346 3.50 28.45 10.83
CA SER A 346 4.72 29.02 10.24
C SER A 346 4.36 30.05 9.16
N PRO A 347 5.02 31.22 9.13
CA PRO A 347 4.90 32.17 8.02
C PRO A 347 5.31 31.58 6.67
N THR A 348 6.17 30.56 6.67
CA THR A 348 6.65 29.91 5.43
C THR A 348 5.60 29.03 4.76
N TRP A 349 4.49 28.74 5.45
CA TRP A 349 3.38 27.95 4.91
C TRP A 349 2.42 28.78 4.04
N GLY A 350 2.56 30.11 4.03
CA GLY A 350 1.66 31.03 3.35
C GLY A 350 0.44 31.39 4.18
N ASP A 351 -0.52 32.08 3.56
CA ASP A 351 -1.74 32.54 4.24
C ASP A 351 -2.71 31.37 4.47
N ILE A 352 -2.84 30.97 5.74
CA ILE A 352 -3.71 29.87 6.16
C ILE A 352 -5.00 30.43 6.75
N GLY A 353 -6.13 29.99 6.21
CA GLY A 353 -7.46 30.33 6.68
C GLY A 353 -7.86 29.53 7.92
N GLY A 354 -8.79 30.08 8.70
CA GLY A 354 -9.44 29.35 9.79
C GLY A 354 -10.25 28.17 9.25
N SER A 355 -10.27 27.07 9.99
CA SER A 355 -11.13 25.94 9.66
C SER A 355 -12.58 26.28 10.00
N LEU A 356 -13.50 25.86 9.13
CA LEU A 356 -14.92 25.90 9.47
C LEU A 356 -15.20 24.97 10.66
N PRO A 357 -16.13 25.33 11.56
CA PRO A 357 -16.56 24.43 12.62
C PRO A 357 -17.18 23.18 11.98
N SER A 358 -16.54 22.03 12.16
CA SER A 358 -17.14 20.75 11.83
C SER A 358 -17.83 20.18 13.07
N ARG A 359 -19.08 19.72 12.91
CA ARG A 359 -19.76 18.97 13.97
C ARG A 359 -19.22 17.55 13.94
N ALA A 360 -18.04 17.36 14.54
CA ALA A 360 -17.43 16.04 14.63
C ALA A 360 -18.39 15.10 15.40
N PRO A 361 -18.70 13.91 14.86
CA PRO A 361 -19.38 12.88 15.62
C PRO A 361 -18.59 12.56 16.88
N SER A 362 -19.28 12.44 18.01
CA SER A 362 -18.66 12.02 19.26
C SER A 362 -18.62 10.50 19.28
N TYR A 363 -17.43 9.93 19.25
CA TYR A 363 -17.25 8.49 19.42
C TYR A 363 -17.04 8.16 20.90
N PRO A 364 -17.84 7.27 21.49
CA PRO A 364 -17.70 6.90 22.91
C PRO A 364 -16.46 6.05 23.19
N LEU A 365 -15.90 5.41 22.15
CA LEU A 365 -14.70 4.60 22.21
C LEU A 365 -13.80 4.90 21.02
N ASP A 366 -12.49 4.95 21.24
CA ASP A 366 -11.47 5.05 20.19
C ASP A 366 -10.88 3.67 19.87
N TRP A 367 -9.92 3.61 18.95
CA TRP A 367 -9.27 2.37 18.54
C TRP A 367 -8.47 1.71 19.68
N ARG A 368 -8.09 2.46 20.73
CA ARG A 368 -7.34 1.93 21.88
C ARG A 368 -8.22 1.04 22.74
N ALA A 369 -9.53 1.27 22.73
CA ALA A 369 -10.51 0.45 23.45
C ALA A 369 -10.61 -1.01 22.95
N LEU A 370 -10.02 -1.34 21.79
CA LEU A 370 -9.94 -2.72 21.31
C LEU A 370 -8.90 -3.56 22.08
N PHE A 371 -7.96 -2.93 22.79
CA PHE A 371 -6.95 -3.64 23.59
C PHE A 371 -7.50 -3.98 24.98
N ALA A 372 -7.16 -5.16 25.50
CA ALA A 372 -7.46 -5.51 26.89
C ALA A 372 -6.42 -4.87 27.83
N GLY A 373 -6.47 -3.53 27.94
CA GLY A 373 -5.49 -2.71 28.64
C GLY A 373 -4.92 -1.61 27.73
N PRO A 374 -3.83 -0.95 28.14
CA PRO A 374 -3.14 0.01 27.30
C PRO A 374 -2.71 -0.61 25.96
N PRO A 375 -2.75 0.13 24.85
CA PRO A 375 -2.18 -0.33 23.59
C PRO A 375 -0.67 -0.56 23.74
N PRO A 376 -0.08 -1.46 22.93
CA PRO A 376 1.35 -1.75 23.03
C PRO A 376 2.19 -0.52 22.69
N HIS A 377 3.37 -0.42 23.31
CA HIS A 377 4.32 0.62 22.98
C HIS A 377 5.05 0.28 21.68
N VAL A 378 4.86 1.10 20.64
CA VAL A 378 5.48 0.92 19.31
C VAL A 378 6.30 2.16 18.97
N ALA A 379 7.52 1.97 18.51
CA ALA A 379 8.35 3.08 18.03
C ALA A 379 7.70 3.70 16.76
N PRO A 380 7.69 5.03 16.60
CA PRO A 380 7.00 5.71 15.49
C PRO A 380 7.37 5.16 14.11
N ALA A 381 8.66 4.95 13.84
CA ALA A 381 9.14 4.40 12.59
C ALA A 381 8.54 3.00 12.30
N ARG A 382 8.37 2.15 13.32
CA ARG A 382 7.71 0.84 13.18
C ARG A 382 6.21 0.97 12.98
N ALA A 383 5.56 1.90 13.67
CA ALA A 383 4.12 2.15 13.51
C ALA A 383 3.79 2.57 12.06
N PHE A 384 4.56 3.51 11.48
CA PHE A 384 4.41 3.89 10.08
C PHE A 384 4.81 2.77 9.11
N SER A 385 5.80 1.96 9.47
CA SER A 385 6.34 0.90 8.60
C SER A 385 5.67 -0.47 8.75
N ALA A 386 4.54 -0.56 9.47
CA ALA A 386 3.77 -1.80 9.63
C ALA A 386 3.03 -2.17 8.33
N VAL A 387 3.77 -2.44 7.25
CA VAL A 387 3.28 -2.85 5.93
C VAL A 387 3.89 -4.18 5.54
N LEU A 388 3.29 -4.84 4.57
CA LEU A 388 3.78 -6.11 4.06
C LEU A 388 4.77 -5.82 2.93
N LEU A 389 6.00 -6.30 3.06
CA LEU A 389 7.03 -6.15 2.04
C LEU A 389 7.37 -7.54 1.49
N TYR A 390 7.63 -7.61 0.20
CA TYR A 390 7.87 -8.86 -0.50
C TYR A 390 9.27 -8.81 -1.13
N PRO A 391 10.08 -9.88 -1.02
CA PRO A 391 11.27 -10.00 -1.85
C PRO A 391 10.86 -10.08 -3.32
N ASP A 392 11.62 -9.40 -4.19
CA ASP A 392 11.48 -9.46 -5.65
C ASP A 392 12.40 -10.49 -6.30
N ASP A 393 13.04 -11.34 -5.49
CA ASP A 393 13.92 -12.43 -5.89
C ASP A 393 13.43 -13.79 -5.34
N GLU A 394 14.31 -14.80 -5.33
CA GLU A 394 14.00 -16.15 -4.83
C GLU A 394 14.05 -16.28 -3.29
N THR A 395 14.26 -15.17 -2.57
CA THR A 395 14.24 -15.17 -1.10
C THR A 395 12.85 -15.55 -0.60
N GLU A 396 12.82 -16.33 0.48
CA GLU A 396 11.58 -16.72 1.14
C GLU A 396 10.82 -15.48 1.65
N ILE A 397 9.52 -15.41 1.37
CA ILE A 397 8.62 -14.41 1.92
C ILE A 397 8.54 -14.59 3.44
N GLU A 398 8.73 -13.48 4.17
CA GLU A 398 8.60 -13.47 5.62
C GLU A 398 7.19 -13.86 6.09
N GLU A 399 7.08 -14.20 7.38
CA GLU A 399 5.84 -14.71 7.99
C GLU A 399 4.64 -13.77 7.83
N ALA A 400 4.75 -12.51 8.25
CA ALA A 400 3.63 -11.56 8.21
C ALA A 400 3.12 -11.32 6.76
N PRO A 401 3.99 -11.05 5.76
CA PRO A 401 3.59 -10.95 4.36
C PRO A 401 2.98 -12.23 3.75
N THR A 402 3.19 -13.40 4.36
CA THR A 402 2.59 -14.67 3.90
C THR A 402 1.13 -14.83 4.36
N GLN A 403 0.73 -14.19 5.46
CA GLN A 403 -0.60 -14.37 6.05
C GLN A 403 -1.78 -13.99 5.12
N PRO A 404 -1.72 -12.93 4.29
CA PRO A 404 -2.79 -12.58 3.36
C PRO A 404 -3.15 -13.70 2.39
N PHE A 405 -2.16 -14.47 1.91
CA PHE A 405 -2.44 -15.57 0.99
C PHE A 405 -3.40 -16.59 1.63
N VAL A 406 -3.24 -16.84 2.92
CA VAL A 406 -4.12 -17.75 3.66
C VAL A 406 -5.44 -17.07 4.02
N ALA A 407 -5.40 -15.85 4.55
CA ALA A 407 -6.60 -15.17 5.03
C ALA A 407 -7.59 -14.87 3.90
N ASP A 408 -7.10 -14.40 2.76
CA ASP A 408 -7.93 -14.10 1.59
C ASP A 408 -8.50 -15.39 0.99
N TYR A 409 -7.70 -16.47 0.95
CA TYR A 409 -8.19 -17.78 0.50
C TYR A 409 -9.31 -18.32 1.40
N LEU A 410 -9.15 -18.17 2.72
CA LEU A 410 -10.19 -18.54 3.69
C LEU A 410 -11.44 -17.68 3.50
N GLN A 411 -11.29 -16.38 3.30
CA GLN A 411 -12.42 -15.50 3.02
C GLN A 411 -13.18 -15.95 1.77
N ASP A 412 -12.49 -16.15 0.65
CA ASP A 412 -13.08 -16.62 -0.61
C ASP A 412 -13.81 -17.95 -0.43
N THR A 413 -13.18 -18.89 0.28
CA THR A 413 -13.77 -20.22 0.55
C THR A 413 -15.03 -20.11 1.39
N MET A 414 -15.02 -19.27 2.43
CA MET A 414 -16.17 -19.02 3.30
C MET A 414 -17.31 -18.29 2.58
N GLU A 415 -16.98 -17.43 1.63
CA GLU A 415 -17.94 -16.76 0.77
C GLU A 415 -18.55 -17.70 -0.26
N GLN A 416 -17.84 -18.74 -0.71
CA GLN A 416 -18.33 -19.68 -1.74
C GLN A 416 -19.05 -20.91 -1.16
N ASP A 417 -18.60 -21.45 -0.02
CA ASP A 417 -19.19 -22.64 0.61
C ASP A 417 -20.39 -22.27 1.50
N SER A 418 -21.58 -22.76 1.13
CA SER A 418 -22.83 -22.49 1.85
C SER A 418 -22.88 -23.08 3.25
N ASN A 419 -22.23 -24.23 3.50
CA ASN A 419 -22.20 -24.89 4.81
C ASN A 419 -21.29 -24.12 5.77
N LEU A 420 -20.10 -23.71 5.30
CA LEU A 420 -19.19 -22.86 6.08
C LEU A 420 -19.85 -21.52 6.40
N ARG A 421 -20.48 -20.89 5.40
CA ARG A 421 -21.22 -19.63 5.60
C ARG A 421 -22.33 -19.77 6.64
N ALA A 422 -23.10 -20.85 6.59
CA ALA A 422 -24.17 -21.12 7.57
C ALA A 422 -23.61 -21.35 8.99
N HIS A 423 -22.42 -21.94 9.12
CA HIS A 423 -21.75 -22.09 10.40
C HIS A 423 -21.27 -20.74 10.95
N LEU A 424 -20.60 -19.92 10.13
CA LEU A 424 -20.10 -18.58 10.51
C LEU A 424 -21.21 -17.62 10.92
N ALA A 425 -22.39 -17.77 10.31
CA ALA A 425 -23.59 -17.03 10.69
C ALA A 425 -24.07 -17.37 12.11
N ARG A 426 -23.64 -18.49 12.71
CA ARG A 426 -23.98 -18.93 14.08
C ARG A 426 -22.85 -18.74 15.08
N THR A 427 -21.60 -18.60 14.64
CA THR A 427 -20.42 -18.34 15.47
C THR A 427 -20.60 -17.10 16.36
N GLU A 428 -20.46 -17.25 17.67
CA GLU A 428 -20.56 -16.15 18.66
C GLU A 428 -19.21 -15.78 19.25
N ARG A 429 -18.35 -16.78 19.52
CA ARG A 429 -17.03 -16.60 20.12
C ARG A 429 -15.93 -17.05 19.17
N VAL A 430 -14.98 -16.15 18.90
CA VAL A 430 -13.86 -16.38 17.97
C VAL A 430 -12.53 -16.16 18.70
N LEU A 431 -11.61 -17.09 18.54
CA LEU A 431 -10.20 -16.92 18.90
C LEU A 431 -9.38 -16.71 17.63
N ILE A 432 -8.55 -15.68 17.62
CA ILE A 432 -7.57 -15.43 16.55
C ILE A 432 -6.19 -15.37 17.20
N HIS A 433 -5.25 -16.20 16.77
CA HIS A 433 -3.90 -16.28 17.34
C HIS A 433 -2.84 -16.16 16.24
N ASN A 434 -1.99 -15.14 16.36
CA ASN A 434 -0.84 -14.83 15.47
C ASN A 434 -1.20 -14.50 14.01
N PHE A 435 -2.44 -14.12 13.70
CA PHE A 435 -2.84 -13.57 12.39
C PHE A 435 -2.64 -12.04 12.33
N ASP A 436 -1.52 -11.56 12.87
CA ASP A 436 -1.28 -10.15 13.16
C ASP A 436 -1.40 -9.24 11.93
N ALA A 437 -1.03 -9.73 10.74
CA ALA A 437 -1.04 -8.94 9.51
C ALA A 437 -2.42 -8.81 8.85
N VAL A 438 -3.40 -9.62 9.26
CA VAL A 438 -4.66 -9.84 8.51
C VAL A 438 -5.89 -9.93 9.41
N LEU A 439 -5.82 -9.36 10.62
CA LEU A 439 -6.92 -9.41 11.59
C LEU A 439 -8.25 -8.92 11.02
N THR A 440 -8.26 -7.86 10.21
CA THR A 440 -9.49 -7.36 9.57
C THR A 440 -10.18 -8.38 8.66
N THR A 441 -9.43 -9.28 8.02
CA THR A 441 -9.98 -10.34 7.16
C THR A 441 -10.61 -11.47 7.99
N CYS A 442 -10.06 -11.73 9.18
CA CYS A 442 -10.59 -12.75 10.10
C CYS A 442 -11.76 -12.27 10.98
N VAL A 443 -12.00 -10.95 11.05
CA VAL A 443 -13.07 -10.34 11.86
C VAL A 443 -14.26 -9.98 10.98
N ASN A 444 -15.35 -10.72 11.11
CA ASN A 444 -16.60 -10.44 10.41
C ASN A 444 -17.46 -9.44 11.20
N LEU A 445 -17.76 -8.30 10.58
CA LEU A 445 -18.53 -7.19 11.14
C LEU A 445 -19.99 -7.14 10.66
N ASP A 446 -20.56 -8.26 10.21
CA ASP A 446 -21.99 -8.39 9.88
C ASP A 446 -22.91 -8.28 11.13
N ARG A 447 -22.46 -8.82 12.27
CA ARG A 447 -23.13 -8.81 13.58
C ARG A 447 -22.11 -8.74 14.71
N ALA A 448 -22.58 -8.39 15.91
CA ALA A 448 -21.74 -8.37 17.10
C ALA A 448 -21.34 -9.81 17.53
N ARG A 449 -20.04 -10.08 17.67
CA ARG A 449 -19.45 -11.33 18.18
C ARG A 449 -18.35 -11.01 19.20
N ASP A 450 -18.01 -11.98 20.03
CA ASP A 450 -16.90 -11.87 20.98
C ASP A 450 -15.60 -12.38 20.35
N TYR A 451 -14.64 -11.48 20.14
CA TYR A 451 -13.33 -11.76 19.58
C TYR A 451 -12.25 -11.71 20.66
N THR A 452 -11.55 -12.82 20.86
CA THR A 452 -10.27 -12.86 21.57
C THR A 452 -9.15 -12.91 20.55
N ILE A 453 -8.28 -11.91 20.54
CA ILE A 453 -7.19 -11.79 19.58
C ILE A 453 -5.86 -11.78 20.33
N LEU A 454 -5.03 -12.80 20.07
CA LEU A 454 -3.68 -12.92 20.60
C LEU A 454 -2.68 -12.48 19.55
N TYR A 455 -1.96 -11.39 19.82
CA TYR A 455 -0.97 -10.84 18.92
C TYR A 455 0.46 -11.07 19.40
N SER A 456 1.38 -11.22 18.44
CA SER A 456 2.83 -11.29 18.67
C SER A 456 3.58 -10.07 18.12
N ARG A 457 3.01 -9.41 17.10
CA ARG A 457 3.57 -8.22 16.44
C ARG A 457 2.78 -6.97 16.83
N PRO A 458 3.26 -6.16 17.79
CA PRO A 458 2.50 -5.03 18.35
C PRO A 458 2.24 -3.90 17.33
N ASP A 459 3.16 -3.68 16.40
CA ASP A 459 3.04 -2.71 15.30
C ASP A 459 1.90 -3.06 14.34
N PHE A 460 1.79 -4.32 13.95
CA PHE A 460 0.66 -4.80 13.16
C PHE A 460 -0.64 -4.79 13.94
N ALA A 461 -0.64 -5.24 15.21
CA ALA A 461 -1.83 -5.21 16.06
C ALA A 461 -2.41 -3.79 16.20
N GLN A 462 -1.55 -2.78 16.38
CA GLN A 462 -1.95 -1.37 16.40
C GLN A 462 -2.61 -0.94 15.09
N LYS A 463 -1.96 -1.20 13.94
CA LYS A 463 -2.50 -0.84 12.62
C LYS A 463 -3.84 -1.51 12.35
N GLN A 464 -3.98 -2.79 12.71
CA GLN A 464 -5.22 -3.54 12.55
C GLN A 464 -6.34 -3.02 13.47
N ALA A 465 -6.03 -2.67 14.73
CA ALA A 465 -7.00 -2.06 15.64
C ALA A 465 -7.54 -0.73 15.09
N GLN A 466 -6.66 0.11 14.53
CA GLN A 466 -7.03 1.36 13.87
C GLN A 466 -7.93 1.12 12.65
N ALA A 467 -7.61 0.13 11.81
CA ALA A 467 -8.41 -0.23 10.64
C ALA A 467 -9.80 -0.76 11.03
N LEU A 468 -9.87 -1.67 12.01
CA LEU A 468 -11.12 -2.20 12.56
C LEU A 468 -12.00 -1.10 13.15
N TRP A 469 -11.41 -0.21 13.94
CA TRP A 469 -12.15 0.92 14.50
C TRP A 469 -12.70 1.84 13.40
N ASN A 470 -11.91 2.14 12.37
CA ASN A 470 -12.38 2.95 11.23
C ASN A 470 -13.57 2.30 10.51
N GLN A 471 -13.56 0.97 10.33
CA GLN A 471 -14.68 0.23 9.74
C GLN A 471 -15.93 0.31 10.63
N LEU A 472 -15.77 0.10 11.95
CA LEU A 472 -16.86 0.23 12.91
C LEU A 472 -17.44 1.64 12.98
N ALA A 473 -16.60 2.67 12.97
CA ALA A 473 -17.00 4.07 13.01
C ALA A 473 -17.80 4.47 11.77
N LYS A 474 -17.32 4.11 10.57
CA LYS A 474 -18.04 4.34 9.32
C LYS A 474 -19.37 3.61 9.25
N ALA A 475 -19.45 2.42 9.84
CA ALA A 475 -20.69 1.63 9.90
C ALA A 475 -21.65 2.04 11.02
N GLY A 476 -21.29 3.00 11.88
CA GLY A 476 -22.09 3.39 13.05
C GLY A 476 -22.16 2.31 14.14
N ARG A 477 -21.17 1.43 14.23
CA ARG A 477 -21.14 0.21 15.07
C ARG A 477 -20.03 0.23 16.13
N VAL A 478 -19.54 1.41 16.52
CA VAL A 478 -18.38 1.56 17.45
C VAL A 478 -18.57 0.82 18.78
N GLU A 479 -19.80 0.70 19.28
CA GLU A 479 -20.11 -0.07 20.49
C GLU A 479 -19.64 -1.54 20.42
N TRP A 480 -19.54 -2.12 19.23
CA TRP A 480 -19.07 -3.50 19.05
C TRP A 480 -17.58 -3.67 19.39
N ALA A 481 -16.80 -2.58 19.45
CA ALA A 481 -15.42 -2.61 19.93
C ALA A 481 -15.32 -3.18 21.36
N LYS A 482 -16.37 -3.05 22.18
CA LYS A 482 -16.44 -3.66 23.53
C LYS A 482 -16.40 -5.18 23.51
N ARG A 483 -16.62 -5.82 22.37
CA ARG A 483 -16.60 -7.28 22.22
C ARG A 483 -15.33 -7.79 21.54
N ILE A 484 -14.39 -6.89 21.21
CA ILE A 484 -13.11 -7.23 20.62
C ILE A 484 -12.01 -6.97 21.65
N ARG A 485 -11.13 -7.96 21.87
CA ARG A 485 -10.07 -7.90 22.87
C ARG A 485 -8.75 -8.37 22.28
N LEU A 486 -7.86 -7.41 21.99
CA LEU A 486 -6.48 -7.65 21.58
C LEU A 486 -5.58 -7.75 22.81
N MET A 487 -4.78 -8.82 22.88
CA MET A 487 -3.89 -9.13 24.00
C MET A 487 -2.56 -9.67 23.49
N SER A 488 -1.47 -9.38 24.18
CA SER A 488 -0.17 -9.99 23.87
C SER A 488 -0.21 -11.49 24.14
N VAL A 489 0.25 -12.28 23.18
CA VAL A 489 0.35 -13.74 23.29
C VAL A 489 1.14 -14.17 24.53
N GLU A 490 2.21 -13.44 24.87
CA GLU A 490 3.10 -13.76 26.00
C GLU A 490 2.34 -13.76 27.34
N SER A 491 1.39 -12.83 27.49
CA SER A 491 0.65 -12.61 28.74
C SER A 491 -0.63 -13.42 28.84
N ALA A 492 -1.27 -13.73 27.70
CA ALA A 492 -2.68 -14.14 27.70
C ALA A 492 -2.95 -15.51 27.06
N ARG A 493 -1.96 -16.16 26.43
CA ARG A 493 -2.17 -17.42 25.69
C ARG A 493 -2.86 -18.49 26.53
N THR A 494 -2.34 -18.80 27.72
CA THR A 494 -2.90 -19.86 28.59
C THR A 494 -4.33 -19.56 29.00
N ALA A 495 -4.62 -18.31 29.40
CA ALA A 495 -5.96 -17.91 29.81
C ALA A 495 -6.96 -17.93 28.65
N ALA A 496 -6.54 -17.51 27.46
CA ALA A 496 -7.36 -17.54 26.26
C ALA A 496 -7.71 -18.98 25.85
N TYR A 497 -6.73 -19.89 25.73
CA TYR A 497 -7.00 -21.28 25.35
C TYR A 497 -7.73 -22.11 26.42
N ALA A 498 -7.89 -21.60 27.64
CA ALA A 498 -8.76 -22.19 28.65
C ALA A 498 -10.25 -21.90 28.42
N GLN A 499 -10.60 -21.03 27.46
CA GLN A 499 -11.97 -20.65 27.14
C GLN A 499 -12.53 -21.45 25.95
N PRO A 500 -13.86 -21.67 25.90
CA PRO A 500 -14.50 -22.35 24.78
C PRO A 500 -14.85 -21.38 23.64
N TYR A 501 -14.55 -21.76 22.40
CA TYR A 501 -14.80 -20.99 21.18
C TYR A 501 -15.57 -21.80 20.13
N ASP A 502 -16.35 -21.11 19.31
CA ASP A 502 -17.05 -21.71 18.16
C ASP A 502 -16.14 -21.75 16.92
N LEU A 503 -15.18 -20.80 16.84
CA LEU A 503 -14.23 -20.66 15.74
C LEU A 503 -12.83 -20.31 16.25
N VAL A 504 -11.81 -20.99 15.75
CA VAL A 504 -10.40 -20.74 16.10
C VAL A 504 -9.55 -20.56 14.84
N TYR A 505 -8.87 -19.42 14.72
CA TYR A 505 -7.77 -19.21 13.78
C TYR A 505 -6.45 -19.28 14.54
N THR A 506 -5.49 -20.09 14.10
CA THR A 506 -4.19 -20.20 14.77
C THR A 506 -3.05 -20.31 13.77
N TRP A 507 -2.08 -19.42 13.87
CA TRP A 507 -0.85 -19.45 13.09
C TRP A 507 0.32 -19.88 13.98
N ILE A 508 0.97 -21.00 13.64
CA ILE A 508 2.21 -21.44 14.30
C ILE A 508 3.36 -20.61 13.73
N PRO A 509 4.15 -19.91 14.58
CA PRO A 509 5.27 -19.11 14.08
C PRO A 509 6.32 -19.95 13.34
N PHE A 510 6.93 -19.40 12.28
CA PHE A 510 7.95 -20.09 11.47
C PHE A 510 9.12 -20.61 12.32
N SER A 511 9.48 -19.88 13.38
CA SER A 511 10.52 -20.25 14.34
C SER A 511 10.22 -21.51 15.17
N GLN A 512 8.99 -22.03 15.10
CA GLN A 512 8.52 -23.19 15.85
C GLN A 512 8.31 -24.44 14.97
N PHE A 513 8.52 -24.35 13.65
CA PHE A 513 8.23 -25.44 12.72
C PHE A 513 8.99 -26.73 13.05
N ASP A 514 10.26 -26.60 13.41
CA ASP A 514 11.13 -27.73 13.75
C ASP A 514 10.96 -28.22 15.20
N ARG A 515 10.01 -27.64 15.97
CA ARG A 515 9.79 -27.96 17.38
C ARG A 515 8.50 -28.75 17.55
N LEU A 516 8.58 -30.07 17.31
CA LEU A 516 7.41 -30.97 17.36
C LEU A 516 6.58 -30.81 18.65
N ALA A 517 7.23 -30.66 19.81
CA ALA A 517 6.53 -30.44 21.08
C ALA A 517 5.63 -29.18 21.08
N GLN A 518 6.03 -28.11 20.40
CA GLN A 518 5.22 -26.87 20.27
C GLN A 518 4.05 -27.06 19.31
N VAL A 519 4.24 -27.84 18.24
CA VAL A 519 3.17 -28.21 17.30
C VAL A 519 2.11 -29.06 18.01
N GLU A 520 2.54 -30.07 18.77
CA GLU A 520 1.67 -30.92 19.57
C GLU A 520 0.93 -30.16 20.67
N GLU A 521 1.63 -29.26 21.37
CA GLU A 521 1.02 -28.38 22.37
C GLU A 521 -0.05 -27.48 21.75
N THR A 522 0.22 -26.93 20.57
CA THR A 522 -0.75 -26.10 19.85
C THR A 522 -1.97 -26.92 19.42
N ALA A 523 -1.78 -28.13 18.88
CA ALA A 523 -2.89 -29.01 18.53
C ALA A 523 -3.77 -29.36 19.74
N ARG A 524 -3.14 -29.66 20.88
CA ARG A 524 -3.85 -29.93 22.14
C ARG A 524 -4.62 -28.70 22.63
N ALA A 525 -4.01 -27.52 22.58
CA ALA A 525 -4.65 -26.27 23.00
C ALA A 525 -5.87 -25.94 22.12
N VAL A 526 -5.74 -26.05 20.80
CA VAL A 526 -6.86 -25.87 19.85
C VAL A 526 -7.98 -26.87 20.11
N ALA A 527 -7.65 -28.15 20.34
CA ALA A 527 -8.64 -29.17 20.64
C ALA A 527 -9.38 -28.91 21.97
N GLY A 528 -8.67 -28.42 22.99
CA GLY A 528 -9.26 -28.03 24.27
C GLY A 528 -10.21 -26.83 24.16
N ALA A 529 -9.81 -25.82 23.38
CA ALA A 529 -10.54 -24.55 23.24
C ALA A 529 -11.75 -24.63 22.29
N LEU A 530 -11.77 -25.53 21.31
CA LEU A 530 -12.93 -25.68 20.42
C LEU A 530 -14.12 -26.30 21.15
N ARG A 531 -15.32 -25.77 20.90
CA ARG A 531 -16.60 -26.41 21.29
C ARG A 531 -16.92 -27.59 20.37
N PRO A 532 -17.71 -28.59 20.82
CA PRO A 532 -18.25 -29.61 19.94
C PRO A 532 -18.97 -28.99 18.73
N GLY A 533 -18.66 -29.47 17.52
CA GLY A 533 -19.14 -28.90 16.26
C GLY A 533 -18.42 -27.62 15.80
N GLY A 534 -17.54 -27.04 16.62
CA GLY A 534 -16.77 -25.84 16.31
C GLY A 534 -15.73 -26.07 15.22
N LEU A 535 -15.41 -25.00 14.49
CA LEU A 535 -14.47 -25.01 13.36
C LEU A 535 -13.12 -24.40 13.73
N GLY A 536 -12.05 -24.87 13.10
CA GLY A 536 -10.75 -24.25 13.22
C GLY A 536 -9.99 -24.21 11.90
N PHE A 537 -9.14 -23.20 11.77
CA PHE A 537 -8.19 -23.05 10.67
C PHE A 537 -6.80 -22.85 11.29
N VAL A 538 -5.95 -23.85 11.14
CA VAL A 538 -4.62 -23.87 11.75
C VAL A 538 -3.57 -23.88 10.64
N VAL A 539 -2.62 -22.97 10.73
CA VAL A 539 -1.52 -22.83 9.77
C VAL A 539 -0.21 -23.23 10.45
N GLY A 540 0.56 -24.12 9.83
CA GLY A 540 1.80 -24.64 10.41
C GLY A 540 2.51 -25.69 9.55
N PRO A 541 3.48 -26.44 10.11
CA PRO A 541 4.19 -27.50 9.40
C PRO A 541 3.28 -28.69 9.08
N SER A 542 3.63 -29.54 8.11
CA SER A 542 2.83 -30.72 7.72
C SER A 542 2.54 -31.67 8.88
N ALA A 543 3.47 -31.80 9.83
CA ALA A 543 3.34 -32.62 11.05
C ALA A 543 2.13 -32.23 11.92
N LEU A 544 1.58 -31.03 11.73
CA LEU A 544 0.40 -30.53 12.42
C LEU A 544 -0.83 -31.44 12.20
N SER A 545 -1.05 -31.96 10.98
CA SER A 545 -2.24 -32.75 10.66
C SER A 545 -2.36 -34.01 11.53
N GLN A 546 -1.26 -34.73 11.71
CA GLN A 546 -1.21 -35.90 12.59
C GLN A 546 -1.47 -35.53 14.05
N SER A 547 -0.89 -34.41 14.51
CA SER A 547 -1.08 -33.91 15.88
C SER A 547 -2.53 -33.51 16.15
N LEU A 548 -3.21 -32.89 15.19
CA LEU A 548 -4.63 -32.53 15.30
C LEU A 548 -5.53 -33.77 15.37
N GLN A 549 -5.29 -34.76 14.52
CA GLN A 549 -6.03 -36.02 14.54
C GLN A 549 -5.85 -36.79 15.85
N ALA A 550 -4.62 -36.83 16.39
CA ALA A 550 -4.33 -37.46 17.68
C ALA A 550 -5.12 -36.81 18.84
N ASN A 551 -5.51 -35.54 18.69
CA ASN A 551 -6.36 -34.82 19.64
C ASN A 551 -7.86 -34.87 19.27
N ARG A 552 -8.29 -35.86 18.48
CA ARG A 552 -9.70 -36.09 18.08
C ARG A 552 -10.34 -34.94 17.30
N LEU A 553 -9.55 -34.20 16.54
CA LEU A 553 -10.05 -33.22 15.60
C LEU A 553 -10.16 -33.85 14.22
N ARG A 554 -11.34 -33.73 13.60
CA ARG A 554 -11.57 -34.19 12.24
C ARG A 554 -10.98 -33.16 11.26
N LEU A 555 -10.12 -33.63 10.36
CA LEU A 555 -9.63 -32.80 9.26
C LEU A 555 -10.74 -32.64 8.21
N LEU A 556 -10.96 -31.40 7.77
CA LEU A 556 -11.88 -31.01 6.70
C LEU A 556 -11.13 -30.74 5.41
N SER A 557 -9.99 -30.06 5.50
CA SER A 557 -9.11 -29.73 4.38
C SER A 557 -7.66 -29.69 4.84
N THR A 558 -6.73 -29.91 3.92
CA THR A 558 -5.28 -29.85 4.17
C THR A 558 -4.61 -29.43 2.87
N GLU A 559 -4.09 -28.21 2.85
CA GLU A 559 -3.63 -27.55 1.63
C GLU A 559 -2.24 -26.94 1.83
N PRO A 560 -1.26 -27.24 0.95
CA PRO A 560 0.00 -26.51 0.95
C PRO A 560 -0.24 -25.06 0.55
N VAL A 561 0.29 -24.11 1.33
CA VAL A 561 0.09 -22.67 1.07
C VAL A 561 0.65 -22.25 -0.31
N GLU A 562 1.71 -22.91 -0.78
CA GLU A 562 2.28 -22.68 -2.11
C GLU A 562 1.34 -23.05 -3.28
N THR A 563 0.27 -23.79 -3.01
CA THR A 563 -0.71 -24.21 -4.03
C THR A 563 -1.96 -23.33 -4.04
N LEU A 564 -2.12 -22.44 -3.05
CA LEU A 564 -3.33 -21.62 -2.94
C LEU A 564 -3.46 -20.65 -4.13
N PRO A 565 -4.68 -20.48 -4.69
CA PRO A 565 -4.93 -19.55 -5.80
C PRO A 565 -4.46 -18.12 -5.51
N THR A 566 -4.60 -17.67 -4.26
CA THR A 566 -4.16 -16.35 -3.79
C THR A 566 -2.65 -16.17 -3.88
N PHE A 567 -1.86 -17.19 -3.53
CA PHE A 567 -0.40 -17.17 -3.72
C PHE A 567 -0.02 -17.29 -5.19
N ARG A 568 -0.73 -18.11 -5.98
CA ARG A 568 -0.51 -18.19 -7.44
C ARG A 568 -0.78 -16.86 -8.14
N MET A 569 -1.79 -16.12 -7.69
CA MET A 569 -2.07 -14.76 -8.16
C MET A 569 -0.90 -13.82 -7.81
N HIS A 570 -0.34 -13.90 -6.60
CA HIS A 570 0.86 -13.14 -6.25
C HIS A 570 2.07 -13.47 -7.15
N GLN A 571 2.25 -14.75 -7.49
CA GLN A 571 3.31 -15.17 -8.42
C GLN A 571 3.15 -14.63 -9.85
N SER A 572 1.95 -14.17 -10.25
CA SER A 572 1.79 -13.46 -11.53
C SER A 572 2.48 -12.08 -11.53
N ILE A 573 2.69 -11.51 -10.33
CA ILE A 573 3.37 -10.22 -10.12
C ILE A 573 4.86 -10.48 -9.84
N LEU A 574 5.16 -11.41 -8.93
CA LEU A 574 6.51 -11.81 -8.52
C LEU A 574 6.74 -13.31 -8.79
N PRO A 575 7.15 -13.70 -10.01
CA PRO A 575 7.25 -15.11 -10.39
C PRO A 575 8.22 -15.95 -9.55
N SER A 576 9.29 -15.32 -9.05
CA SER A 576 10.30 -15.97 -8.21
C SER A 576 9.91 -16.07 -6.73
N ALA A 577 8.77 -15.51 -6.33
CA ALA A 577 8.32 -15.51 -4.95
C ALA A 577 8.17 -16.94 -4.40
N ARG A 578 8.66 -17.15 -3.17
CA ARG A 578 8.60 -18.43 -2.45
C ARG A 578 8.03 -18.24 -1.05
N VAL A 579 7.06 -19.05 -0.66
CA VAL A 579 6.63 -19.14 0.75
C VAL A 579 7.53 -20.09 1.54
N LYS A 580 7.42 -20.06 2.87
CA LYS A 580 8.07 -21.01 3.77
C LYS A 580 7.83 -22.46 3.31
N PRO A 581 8.89 -23.26 3.08
CA PRO A 581 8.74 -24.67 2.81
C PRO A 581 8.03 -25.38 3.96
N ASP A 582 7.19 -26.35 3.60
CA ASP A 582 6.35 -27.09 4.54
C ASP A 582 5.29 -26.21 5.25
N LEU A 583 4.82 -25.12 4.63
CA LEU A 583 3.71 -24.33 5.17
C LEU A 583 2.36 -24.88 4.69
N TRP A 584 1.51 -25.30 5.63
CA TRP A 584 0.20 -25.90 5.36
C TRP A 584 -0.93 -25.15 6.07
N LEU A 585 -2.07 -25.04 5.39
CA LEU A 585 -3.35 -24.67 5.96
C LEU A 585 -4.16 -25.94 6.22
N VAL A 586 -4.63 -26.11 7.46
CA VAL A 586 -5.45 -27.25 7.88
C VAL A 586 -6.79 -26.75 8.42
N GLY A 587 -7.87 -27.10 7.71
CA GLY A 587 -9.24 -26.91 8.19
C GLY A 587 -9.67 -28.08 9.07
N ILE A 588 -10.26 -27.80 10.22
CA ILE A 588 -10.64 -28.80 11.22
C ILE A 588 -12.04 -28.57 11.79
N ARG A 589 -12.61 -29.65 12.33
CA ARG A 589 -13.83 -29.60 13.15
C ARG A 589 -13.68 -30.49 14.38
N LYS A 590 -14.18 -30.02 15.52
CA LYS A 590 -14.31 -30.85 16.71
C LYS A 590 -15.60 -31.67 16.63
N GLU A 591 -15.48 -32.98 16.82
CA GLU A 591 -16.63 -33.90 16.81
C GLU A 591 -17.46 -33.83 18.09
#